data_AF-A0AAV5CPP5-F1
#
_entry.id   AF-A0AAV5CPP5-F1
#
_cell.length_a   1.000
_cell.length_b   1.000
_cell.length_c   1.000
_cell.angle_alpha   90.00
_cell.angle_beta   90.00
_cell.angle_gamma   90.00
#
_symmetry.space_group_name_H-M   'P 1'
#
loop_
_entity.id
_entity.type
_entity.pdbx_description
1 polymer ?
#
loop_
_entity_poly.entity_id
_entity_poly.type
_entity_poly.pdbx_seq_one_letter_code
_entity_poly.pdbx_strand_id
1 'polypeptide(L)'
;MSCFRLLGGLCKHIEGLLRNFWWGCKDRQRKPCWVTWDDTMRPKFCGGMGFRDIELFNLALLAKQAWRITRDESSLSARILKPVYYSNGDFLHASLGSRPLKVWHAILDGKEVLTKGLARVRPQTYGPLTGCLERA
;
A
#
# COMPACT_ATOMS: atom_id res chain seq x y z
N MET A 1 6.94 -11.58 3.57
CA MET A 1 6.70 -10.75 4.76
C MET A 1 7.28 -9.37 4.44
N SER A 2 6.46 -8.37 4.12
CA SER A 2 6.97 -7.00 3.99
C SER A 2 6.94 -6.39 5.39
N CYS A 3 8.10 -6.02 5.91
CA CYS A 3 8.28 -5.56 7.30
C CYS A 3 8.82 -4.13 7.37
N PHE A 4 9.08 -3.50 6.22
CA PHE A 4 9.73 -2.21 6.13
C PHE A 4 8.95 -1.29 5.21
N ARG A 5 8.79 -0.04 5.65
CA ARG A 5 8.35 1.06 4.80
C ARG A 5 9.53 1.51 3.94
N LEU A 6 9.33 1.51 2.62
CA LEU A 6 10.34 2.00 1.70
C LEU A 6 10.46 3.53 1.82
N LEU A 7 11.69 4.03 1.77
CA LEU A 7 11.93 5.47 1.69
C LEU A 7 11.44 5.98 0.33
N GLY A 8 10.69 7.08 0.30
CA GLY A 8 10.18 7.65 -0.97
C GLY A 8 11.29 7.94 -1.99
N GLY A 9 12.50 8.30 -1.54
CA GLY A 9 13.66 8.46 -2.43
C GLY A 9 14.08 7.15 -3.12
N LEU A 10 14.01 6.01 -2.41
CA LEU A 10 14.30 4.70 -2.99
C LEU A 10 13.18 4.27 -3.96
N CYS A 11 11.91 4.53 -3.63
CA CYS A 11 10.79 4.27 -4.54
C CYS A 11 10.99 5.03 -5.86
N LYS A 12 11.27 6.34 -5.79
CA LYS A 12 11.54 7.18 -6.96
C LYS A 12 12.76 6.71 -7.77
N HIS A 13 13.80 6.22 -7.09
CA HIS A 13 14.97 5.67 -7.77
C HIS A 13 14.61 4.41 -8.56
N ILE A 14 13.86 3.48 -7.95
CA ILE A 14 13.40 2.25 -8.62
C ILE A 14 12.45 2.59 -9.77
N GLU A 15 11.52 3.52 -9.59
CA GLU A 15 10.66 4.02 -10.66
C GLU A 15 11.47 4.63 -11.81
N GLY A 16 12.54 5.37 -11.49
CA GLY A 16 13.48 5.88 -12.48
C GLY A 16 14.16 4.76 -13.28
N LEU A 17 14.61 3.70 -12.61
CA LEU A 17 15.19 2.53 -13.26
C LEU A 17 14.17 1.80 -14.14
N LEU A 18 12.94 1.62 -13.67
CA LEU A 18 11.86 1.01 -14.46
C LEU A 18 11.52 1.86 -15.69
N ARG A 19 11.40 3.18 -15.51
CA ARG A 19 11.17 4.10 -16.63
C ARG A 19 12.30 4.07 -17.64
N ASN A 20 13.56 4.00 -17.18
CA ASN A 20 14.71 3.85 -18.05
C ASN A 20 14.78 2.48 -18.72
N PHE A 21 14.27 1.42 -18.08
CA PHE A 21 14.18 0.12 -18.73
C PHE A 21 13.19 0.14 -19.91
N TRP A 22 12.02 0.75 -19.71
CA TRP A 22 10.98 0.82 -20.74
C TRP A 22 11.27 1.86 -21.82
N TRP A 23 11.61 3.08 -21.42
CA TRP A 23 11.76 4.26 -22.29
C TRP A 23 13.18 4.79 -22.38
N GLY A 24 14.15 4.12 -21.77
CA GLY A 24 15.53 4.55 -21.80
C GLY A 24 16.25 4.25 -23.11
N CYS A 25 17.41 4.87 -23.23
CA CYS A 25 18.25 4.84 -24.40
C CYS A 25 19.38 3.80 -24.24
N LYS A 26 19.67 3.05 -25.29
CA LYS A 26 21.04 2.58 -25.58
C LYS A 26 21.59 3.55 -26.64
N ASP A 27 22.80 4.06 -26.41
CA ASP A 27 23.59 4.83 -27.41
C ASP A 27 23.26 6.33 -27.58
N ARG A 28 23.26 7.09 -26.48
CA ARG A 28 23.26 8.59 -26.46
C ARG A 28 22.09 9.33 -27.13
N GLN A 29 21.11 8.63 -27.70
CA GLN A 29 19.91 9.19 -28.33
C GLN A 29 18.68 9.15 -27.41
N ARG A 30 18.24 10.29 -26.85
CA ARG A 30 17.03 10.34 -26.01
C ARG A 30 15.81 9.87 -26.82
N LYS A 31 15.25 8.71 -26.48
CA LYS A 31 13.99 8.24 -27.08
C LYS A 31 12.83 9.11 -26.57
N PRO A 32 11.92 9.57 -27.45
CA PRO A 32 10.72 10.27 -27.01
C PRO A 32 9.83 9.30 -26.21
N CYS A 33 9.39 9.75 -25.04
CA CYS A 33 8.44 9.05 -24.20
C CYS A 33 7.03 9.40 -24.69
N TRP A 34 6.39 8.50 -25.45
CA TRP A 34 5.07 8.75 -26.05
C TRP A 34 3.91 8.68 -25.07
N VAL A 35 4.12 8.02 -23.93
CA VAL A 35 3.10 7.83 -22.89
C VAL A 35 3.68 8.32 -21.57
N THR A 36 2.91 9.10 -20.81
CA THR A 36 3.35 9.55 -19.49
C THR A 36 3.44 8.36 -18.53
N TRP A 37 4.31 8.45 -17.52
CA TRP A 37 4.43 7.38 -16.53
C TRP A 37 3.11 7.18 -15.74
N ASP A 38 2.39 8.27 -15.48
CA ASP A 38 1.08 8.24 -14.83
C ASP A 38 0.04 7.48 -15.65
N ASP A 39 0.02 7.63 -16.97
CA ASP A 39 -0.87 6.88 -17.85
C ASP A 39 -0.51 5.38 -17.89
N THR A 40 0.78 5.03 -17.80
CA THR A 40 1.17 3.61 -17.68
C THR A 40 0.76 2.97 -16.35
N MET A 41 0.66 3.76 -15.27
CA MET A 41 0.19 3.27 -13.96
C MET A 41 -1.32 3.08 -13.89
N ARG A 42 -2.09 3.59 -14.85
CA ARG A 42 -3.54 3.36 -14.87
C ARG A 42 -3.86 1.87 -15.00
N PRO A 43 -4.98 1.41 -14.40
CA PRO A 43 -5.44 0.04 -14.59
C PRO A 43 -5.66 -0.31 -16.06
N LYS A 44 -5.48 -1.59 -16.41
CA LYS A 44 -5.66 -2.08 -17.79
C LYS A 44 -7.05 -1.80 -18.35
N PHE A 45 -8.09 -1.86 -17.52
CA PHE A 45 -9.45 -1.55 -17.92
C PHE A 45 -9.69 -0.05 -18.24
N CYS A 46 -8.82 0.84 -17.75
CA CYS A 46 -8.81 2.27 -18.08
C CYS A 46 -7.82 2.60 -19.22
N GLY A 47 -7.33 1.61 -19.96
CA GLY A 47 -6.38 1.82 -21.06
C GLY A 47 -4.92 2.03 -20.64
N GLY A 48 -4.56 1.82 -19.37
CA GLY A 48 -3.17 1.84 -18.92
C GLY A 48 -2.46 0.48 -19.00
N MET A 49 -1.19 0.43 -18.61
CA MET A 49 -0.42 -0.84 -18.53
C MET A 49 -0.61 -1.59 -17.21
N GLY A 50 -1.19 -0.93 -16.19
CA GLY A 50 -1.40 -1.50 -14.87
C GLY A 50 -0.13 -1.57 -14.02
N PHE A 51 0.85 -0.70 -14.27
CA PHE A 51 1.98 -0.55 -13.37
C PHE A 51 1.52 -0.05 -12.00
N ARG A 52 2.15 -0.55 -10.94
CA ARG A 52 1.81 -0.15 -9.57
C ARG A 52 2.81 0.89 -9.11
N ASP A 53 2.31 1.95 -8.52
CA ASP A 53 3.09 2.84 -7.66
C ASP A 53 3.73 2.00 -6.55
N ILE A 54 5.06 2.09 -6.44
CA ILE A 54 5.86 1.24 -5.56
C ILE A 54 5.60 1.58 -4.09
N GLU A 55 5.43 2.87 -3.79
CA GLU A 55 5.15 3.34 -2.44
C GLU A 55 3.77 2.87 -1.98
N LEU A 56 2.75 3.06 -2.81
CA LEU A 56 1.38 2.58 -2.54
C LEU A 56 1.34 1.05 -2.44
N PHE A 57 2.07 0.35 -3.29
CA PHE A 57 2.14 -1.11 -3.23
C PHE A 57 2.84 -1.60 -1.96
N ASN A 58 3.92 -0.93 -1.52
CA ASN A 58 4.58 -1.23 -0.25
C ASN A 58 3.65 -1.01 0.95
N LEU A 59 2.92 0.11 0.99
CA LEU A 59 1.91 0.37 2.01
C LEU A 59 0.80 -0.68 2.01
N ALA A 60 0.33 -1.12 0.83
CA ALA A 60 -0.65 -2.19 0.73
C ALA A 60 -0.11 -3.54 1.25
N LEU A 61 1.17 -3.84 1.03
CA LEU A 61 1.81 -5.03 1.58
C LEU A 61 1.94 -4.97 3.11
N LEU A 62 2.24 -3.79 3.66
CA LEU A 62 2.26 -3.56 5.11
C LEU A 62 0.86 -3.72 5.71
N ALA A 63 -0.18 -3.19 5.04
CA ALA A 63 -1.58 -3.37 5.45
C ALA A 63 -2.00 -4.84 5.41
N LYS A 64 -1.60 -5.59 4.37
CA LYS A 64 -1.81 -7.05 4.29
C LYS A 64 -1.12 -7.77 5.45
N GLN A 65 0.06 -7.32 5.86
CA GLN A 65 0.77 -7.90 7.00
C GLN A 65 0.04 -7.61 8.33
N ALA A 66 -0.38 -6.37 8.54
CA ALA A 66 -1.20 -5.96 9.68
C ALA A 66 -2.50 -6.77 9.77
N TRP A 67 -3.15 -7.02 8.63
CA TRP A 67 -4.35 -7.86 8.54
C TRP A 67 -4.09 -9.30 8.98
N ARG A 68 -2.96 -9.89 8.56
CA ARG A 68 -2.58 -11.25 8.97
C ARG A 68 -2.37 -11.35 10.47
N ILE A 69 -1.72 -10.36 11.08
CA ILE A 69 -1.52 -10.29 12.54
C ILE A 69 -2.86 -10.22 13.27
N THR A 70 -3.84 -9.51 12.69
CA THR A 70 -5.20 -9.38 13.25
C THR A 70 -6.02 -10.66 13.12
N ARG A 71 -5.88 -11.40 12.01
CA ARG A 71 -6.67 -12.61 11.73
C ARG A 71 -6.08 -13.86 12.35
N ASP A 72 -4.76 -13.95 12.45
CA ASP A 72 -4.04 -15.14 12.88
C ASP A 72 -3.02 -14.80 13.97
N GLU A 73 -3.50 -14.86 15.21
CA GLU A 73 -2.67 -14.67 16.41
C GLU A 73 -1.66 -15.79 16.64
N SER A 74 -1.85 -16.96 16.00
CA SER A 74 -0.90 -18.08 16.09
C SER A 74 0.30 -17.91 15.16
N SER A 75 0.21 -16.98 14.20
CA SER A 75 1.30 -16.66 13.29
C SER A 75 2.56 -16.23 14.06
N LEU A 76 3.74 -16.62 13.56
CA LEU A 76 5.03 -16.27 14.17
C LEU A 76 5.15 -14.74 14.39
N SER A 77 4.71 -13.95 13.42
CA SER A 77 4.70 -12.49 13.52
C SER A 77 3.85 -11.98 14.67
N ALA A 78 2.65 -12.55 14.87
CA ALA A 78 1.78 -12.15 15.97
C ALA A 78 2.36 -12.60 17.32
N ARG A 79 2.89 -13.82 17.41
CA ARG A 79 3.51 -14.35 18.63
C ARG A 79 4.74 -13.57 19.09
N ILE A 80 5.52 -13.01 18.15
CA ILE A 80 6.68 -12.17 18.47
C ILE A 80 6.25 -10.75 18.86
N LEU A 81 5.26 -10.17 18.16
CA LEU A 81 4.88 -8.76 18.36
C LEU A 81 3.90 -8.55 19.52
N LYS A 82 2.98 -9.48 19.77
CA LYS A 82 1.98 -9.40 20.85
C LYS A 82 2.60 -9.17 22.22
N PRO A 83 3.54 -9.99 22.73
CA PRO A 83 4.10 -9.78 24.07
C PRO A 83 4.90 -8.48 24.20
N VAL A 84 5.46 -7.96 23.10
CA VAL A 84 6.30 -6.75 23.12
C VAL A 84 5.47 -5.47 23.04
N TYR A 85 4.43 -5.44 22.20
CA TYR A 85 3.75 -4.21 21.83
C TYR A 85 2.27 -4.15 22.23
N TYR A 86 1.60 -5.28 22.43
CA TYR A 86 0.17 -5.32 22.76
C TYR A 86 -0.19 -6.56 23.58
N SER A 87 0.46 -6.72 24.74
CA SER A 87 0.32 -7.92 25.58
C SER A 87 -1.11 -8.16 26.07
N ASN A 88 -1.80 -7.09 26.49
CA ASN A 88 -3.14 -7.14 27.11
C ASN A 88 -4.26 -6.58 26.22
N GLY A 89 -4.00 -6.32 24.94
CA GLY A 89 -4.97 -5.64 24.07
C GLY A 89 -4.97 -6.14 22.64
N ASP A 90 -5.91 -5.60 21.86
CA ASP A 90 -6.04 -5.91 20.44
C ASP A 90 -5.02 -5.15 19.61
N PHE A 91 -4.52 -5.81 18.55
CA PHE A 91 -3.59 -5.21 17.59
C PHE A 91 -4.12 -3.88 17.00
N LEU A 92 -5.43 -3.78 16.75
CA LEU A 92 -6.04 -2.56 16.19
C LEU A 92 -5.89 -1.35 17.12
N HIS A 93 -5.92 -1.58 18.44
CA HIS A 93 -5.78 -0.55 19.46
C HIS A 93 -4.33 -0.33 19.91
N ALA A 94 -3.37 -1.10 19.38
CA ALA A 94 -1.96 -0.97 19.75
C ALA A 94 -1.39 0.40 19.35
N SER A 95 -0.65 1.04 20.26
CA SER A 95 -0.01 2.33 20.06
C SER A 95 1.50 2.18 19.80
N LEU A 96 2.16 3.29 19.47
CA LEU A 96 3.56 3.29 19.07
C LEU A 96 4.52 2.95 20.24
N GLY A 97 4.11 3.17 21.49
CA GLY A 97 4.94 2.94 22.67
C GLY A 97 6.21 3.81 22.73
N SER A 98 7.10 3.52 23.67
CA SER A 98 8.38 4.21 23.82
C SER A 98 9.50 3.42 23.12
N ARG A 99 10.17 4.04 22.15
CA ARG A 99 11.25 3.47 21.30
C ARG A 99 10.86 2.21 20.51
N PRO A 100 9.86 2.30 19.63
CA PRO A 100 9.51 1.22 18.71
C PRO A 100 10.63 0.86 17.74
N LEU A 101 10.71 -0.42 17.38
CA LEU A 101 11.52 -0.84 16.24
C LEU A 101 10.94 -0.26 14.94
N LYS A 102 11.79 0.01 13.94
CA LYS A 102 11.35 0.49 12.60
C LYS A 102 10.31 -0.44 11.95
N VAL A 103 10.40 -1.74 12.25
CA VAL A 103 9.43 -2.75 11.79
C VAL A 103 8.06 -2.51 12.41
N TRP A 104 7.98 -2.18 13.70
CA TRP A 104 6.72 -1.89 14.37
C TRP A 104 6.07 -0.63 13.81
N HIS A 105 6.85 0.43 13.57
CA HIS A 105 6.40 1.62 12.86
C HIS A 105 5.76 1.27 11.50
N ALA A 106 6.45 0.48 10.67
CA ALA A 106 5.93 0.10 9.35
C ALA A 106 4.65 -0.73 9.45
N ILE A 107 4.53 -1.60 10.45
CA ILE A 107 3.31 -2.38 10.69
C ILE A 107 2.15 -1.47 11.15
N LEU A 108 2.43 -0.46 11.97
CA LEU A 108 1.44 0.55 12.37
C LEU A 108 0.98 1.43 11.20
N ASP A 109 1.89 1.80 10.30
CA ASP A 109 1.52 2.48 9.05
C ASP A 109 0.55 1.62 8.22
N GLY A 110 0.85 0.32 8.10
CA GLY A 110 -0.04 -0.66 7.49
C GLY A 110 -1.39 -0.79 8.22
N LYS A 111 -1.38 -0.75 9.55
CA LYS A 111 -2.59 -0.77 10.39
C LYS A 111 -3.48 0.43 10.10
N GLU A 112 -2.92 1.63 9.94
CA GLU A 112 -3.69 2.83 9.62
C GLU A 112 -4.40 2.70 8.26
N VAL A 113 -3.69 2.21 7.24
CA VAL A 113 -4.25 1.92 5.92
C VAL A 113 -5.36 0.87 6.01
N LEU A 114 -5.14 -0.17 6.82
CA LEU A 114 -6.13 -1.22 7.06
C LEU A 114 -7.39 -0.68 7.73
N THR A 115 -7.26 0.12 8.79
CA THR A 115 -8.40 0.73 9.51
C THR A 115 -9.23 1.63 8.58
N LYS A 116 -8.56 2.43 7.75
CA LYS A 116 -9.20 3.25 6.71
C LYS A 116 -9.94 2.38 5.68
N GLY A 117 -9.36 1.25 5.28
CA GLY A 117 -9.98 0.28 4.37
C GLY A 117 -11.20 -0.40 4.96
N LEU A 118 -11.13 -0.84 6.22
CA LEU A 118 -12.25 -1.46 6.93
C LEU A 118 -13.42 -0.49 7.13
N ALA A 119 -13.15 0.79 7.38
CA ALA A 119 -14.18 1.82 7.48
C ALA A 119 -14.93 2.02 6.15
N ARG A 120 -14.26 1.89 5.00
CA ARG A 120 -14.89 1.94 3.67
C ARG A 120 -15.72 0.71 3.33
N VAL A 121 -15.43 -0.45 3.92
CA VAL A 121 -16.13 -1.72 3.66
C VAL A 121 -17.28 -1.97 4.64
N ARG A 122 -17.57 -1.05 5.58
CA ARG A 122 -18.86 -1.12 6.29
C ARG A 122 -19.97 -1.10 5.23
N PRO A 123 -20.87 -2.10 5.20
CA PRO A 123 -21.93 -2.12 4.21
C PRO A 123 -22.75 -0.85 4.42
N GLN A 124 -22.69 0.05 3.44
CA GLN A 124 -23.83 0.91 3.19
C GLN A 124 -24.99 -0.06 3.00
N THR A 125 -25.90 -0.07 3.97
CA THR A 125 -27.22 -0.66 3.80
C THR A 125 -27.75 -0.24 2.43
N TYR A 126 -28.20 -1.20 1.63
CA TYR A 126 -28.86 -0.98 0.36
C TYR A 126 -29.85 0.18 0.50
N GLY A 127 -29.47 1.34 -0.05
CA GLY A 127 -30.34 2.49 -0.29
C GLY A 127 -30.43 2.66 -1.80
N PRO A 128 -31.63 2.90 -2.36
CA PRO A 128 -31.85 2.77 -3.79
C PRO A 128 -31.06 3.79 -4.61
N LEU A 129 -30.43 3.28 -5.67
CA LEU A 129 -29.80 4.04 -6.73
C LEU A 129 -30.86 4.81 -7.54
N THR A 130 -31.17 6.03 -7.12
CA THR A 130 -31.88 7.01 -7.97
C THR A 130 -31.18 8.36 -7.83
N GLY A 131 -30.33 8.69 -8.81
CA GLY A 131 -29.68 10.01 -8.80
C GLY A 131 -28.64 10.29 -9.90
N CYS A 132 -28.45 9.43 -10.90
CA CYS A 132 -27.44 9.65 -11.95
C CYS A 132 -28.03 9.61 -13.38
N LEU A 133 -29.18 10.24 -13.61
CA LEU A 133 -29.79 10.33 -14.95
C LEU A 133 -30.36 11.70 -15.30
N GLU A 134 -29.86 12.79 -14.71
CA GLU A 134 -30.16 14.15 -15.17
C GLU A 134 -28.91 15.03 -15.14
N ARG A 135 -28.16 14.98 -16.25
CA ARG A 135 -27.47 16.11 -16.87
C ARG A 135 -26.78 15.60 -18.14
N ALA A 136 -27.58 15.54 -19.20
CA ALA A 136 -27.15 15.70 -20.58
C ALA A 136 -27.50 17.14 -21.00
#